data_AF-A0A6L8DXZ4-F1
#
_entry.id   AF-A0A6L8DXZ4-F1
#
_cell.length_a   1.000
_cell.length_b   1.000
_cell.length_c   1.000
_cell.angle_alpha   90.00
_cell.angle_beta   90.00
_cell.angle_gamma   90.00
#
_symmetry.space_group_name_H-M   'P 1'
#
loop_
_entity.id
_entity.type
_entity.pdbx_description
1 polymer ?
#
loop_
_entity_poly.entity_id
_entity_poly.type
_entity_poly.pdbx_seq_one_letter_code
_entity_poly.pdbx_strand_id
1 'polypeptide(L)'
;MTKDRETLVLDAGEYDGELLLTPYVVSKGRIKKFRSKEHAPEWRTHRPGGFSVPEAGILAVGNSTRVTLEDSPVNSVIDLVANSKVAEGSFTVVLDDDRIKIHVPEAEKEKIEAVRKRRTSVEFAALYPGLYLHAVVEALKNLPDHVNTRWAFTIQNALDGLGHSNIDHELLTNDALKFAQILMEQPVGGFLAEALRLDEED
;
A
#
# COMPACT_ATOMS: atom_id res chain seq x y z
N MET A 1 3.74 24.31 -26.72
CA MET A 1 2.74 23.26 -26.54
C MET A 1 2.97 22.65 -25.17
N THR A 2 2.17 23.07 -24.19
CA THR A 2 2.10 22.46 -22.87
C THR A 2 1.56 21.04 -23.08
N LYS A 3 2.34 20.01 -22.79
CA LYS A 3 1.82 18.64 -22.76
C LYS A 3 0.80 18.59 -21.62
N ASP A 4 -0.47 18.35 -21.95
CA ASP A 4 -1.47 17.99 -20.96
C ASP A 4 -0.93 16.76 -20.21
N ARG A 5 -0.61 16.96 -18.93
CA ARG A 5 -0.24 15.86 -18.04
C ARG A 5 -1.54 15.23 -17.60
N GLU A 6 -1.82 14.03 -18.11
CA GLU A 6 -2.86 13.18 -17.52
C GLU A 6 -2.27 12.46 -16.32
N THR A 7 -2.89 12.68 -15.16
CA THR A 7 -2.54 12.00 -13.91
C THR A 7 -3.50 10.83 -13.74
N LEU A 8 -2.96 9.62 -13.66
CA LEU A 8 -3.70 8.45 -13.21
C LEU A 8 -3.55 8.33 -11.69
N VAL A 9 -4.67 8.39 -10.97
CA VAL A 9 -4.72 8.11 -9.53
C VAL A 9 -5.13 6.65 -9.40
N LEU A 10 -4.33 5.86 -8.69
CA LEU A 10 -4.60 4.46 -8.38
C LEU A 10 -4.97 4.35 -6.91
N ASP A 11 -6.01 3.60 -6.60
CA ASP A 11 -6.39 3.38 -5.21
C ASP A 11 -5.43 2.41 -4.54
N ALA A 12 -5.31 2.53 -3.21
CA ALA A 12 -4.46 1.63 -2.43
C ALA A 12 -4.97 0.19 -2.55
N GLY A 13 -4.07 -0.75 -2.92
CA GLY A 13 -4.40 -2.17 -3.08
C GLY A 13 -4.72 -2.60 -4.52
N GLU A 14 -4.86 -1.67 -5.48
CA GLU A 14 -5.09 -2.00 -6.89
C GLU A 14 -3.82 -2.43 -7.65
N TYR A 15 -2.65 -2.35 -7.02
CA TYR A 15 -1.36 -2.68 -7.62
C TYR A 15 -0.41 -3.31 -6.59
N ASP A 16 0.47 -4.20 -7.06
CA ASP A 16 1.46 -4.92 -6.24
C ASP A 16 2.88 -4.45 -6.59
N GLY A 17 3.16 -3.16 -6.37
CA GLY A 17 4.50 -2.56 -6.55
C GLY A 17 5.02 -2.43 -7.99
N GLU A 18 4.38 -3.09 -8.95
CA GLU A 18 4.70 -3.00 -10.38
C GLU A 18 3.50 -2.54 -11.21
N LEU A 19 3.77 -1.64 -12.16
CA LEU A 19 2.80 -1.22 -13.17
C LEU A 19 3.33 -1.54 -14.57
N LEU A 20 2.48 -2.13 -15.40
CA LEU A 20 2.77 -2.34 -16.82
C LEU A 20 1.99 -1.34 -17.68
N LEU A 21 2.67 -0.28 -18.12
CA LEU A 21 2.05 0.75 -18.95
C LEU A 21 2.17 0.36 -20.43
N THR A 22 1.04 0.14 -21.11
CA THR A 22 1.01 -0.17 -22.55
C THR A 22 0.24 0.91 -23.30
N PRO A 23 0.91 1.76 -24.09
CA PRO A 23 0.23 2.80 -24.84
C PRO A 23 -0.45 2.23 -26.09
N TYR A 24 -1.69 2.68 -26.32
CA TYR A 24 -2.47 2.33 -27.51
C TYR A 24 -2.88 3.59 -28.27
N VAL A 25 -2.84 3.53 -29.59
CA VAL A 25 -3.48 4.52 -30.46
C VAL A 25 -4.80 3.94 -30.93
N VAL A 26 -5.91 4.55 -30.52
CA VAL A 26 -7.26 4.09 -30.87
C VAL A 26 -7.94 5.05 -31.82
N SER A 27 -8.80 4.50 -32.68
CA SER A 27 -9.57 5.29 -33.62
C SER A 27 -10.79 5.92 -32.94
N LYS A 28 -10.92 7.25 -32.98
CA LYS A 28 -12.12 7.95 -32.48
C LYS A 28 -13.37 7.80 -33.35
N GLY A 29 -13.23 7.19 -34.53
CA GLY A 29 -14.33 6.97 -35.48
C GLY A 29 -13.96 5.93 -36.53
N ARG A 30 -14.87 5.56 -37.42
CA ARG A 30 -14.55 4.58 -38.48
C ARG A 30 -13.59 5.17 -39.51
N ILE A 31 -12.44 4.54 -39.74
CA ILE A 31 -11.48 4.94 -40.77
C ILE A 31 -11.57 3.97 -41.94
N LYS A 32 -11.93 4.48 -43.11
CA LYS A 32 -11.87 3.71 -44.37
C LYS A 32 -10.50 3.85 -45.00
N LYS A 33 -9.99 2.76 -45.57
CA LYS A 33 -8.74 2.75 -46.37
C LYS A 33 -7.50 3.23 -45.57
N PHE A 34 -7.44 2.93 -44.27
CA PHE A 34 -6.31 3.25 -43.40
C PHE A 34 -5.01 2.64 -43.95
N ARG A 35 -3.93 3.44 -43.92
CA ARG A 35 -2.57 3.04 -44.30
C ARG A 35 -1.56 3.66 -43.37
N SER A 36 -0.53 2.89 -43.04
CA SER A 36 0.68 3.38 -42.39
C SER A 36 1.89 3.06 -43.25
N LYS A 37 2.91 3.94 -43.22
CA LYS A 37 4.21 3.68 -43.84
C LYS A 37 4.98 2.58 -43.10
N GLU A 38 4.66 2.37 -41.82
CA GLU A 38 5.22 1.35 -40.93
C GLU A 38 4.60 -0.04 -41.13
N HIS A 39 3.49 -0.17 -41.87
CA HIS A 39 2.94 -1.49 -42.17
C HIS A 39 3.93 -2.32 -42.99
N ALA A 40 4.01 -3.59 -42.64
CA ALA A 40 4.82 -4.58 -43.35
C ALA A 40 4.54 -4.53 -44.88
N PRO A 41 5.59 -4.51 -45.73
CA PRO A 41 5.45 -4.28 -47.17
C PRO A 41 4.45 -5.20 -47.87
N GLU A 42 4.35 -6.46 -47.44
CA GLU A 42 3.48 -7.48 -48.01
C GLU A 42 2.00 -7.04 -47.95
N TRP A 43 1.61 -6.33 -46.90
CA TRP A 43 0.25 -5.83 -46.72
C TRP A 43 -0.11 -4.70 -47.68
N ARG A 44 0.89 -3.89 -48.08
CA ARG A 44 0.70 -2.85 -49.11
C ARG A 44 0.48 -3.46 -50.49
N THR A 45 1.12 -4.59 -50.76
CA THR A 45 1.00 -5.34 -52.00
C THR A 45 -0.35 -6.07 -52.10
N HIS A 46 -0.78 -6.76 -51.03
CA HIS A 46 -2.01 -7.56 -51.05
C HIS A 46 -3.29 -6.76 -50.76
N ARG A 47 -3.19 -5.62 -50.08
CA ARG A 47 -4.31 -4.69 -49.86
C ARG A 47 -3.92 -3.27 -50.27
N PRO A 48 -3.80 -3.01 -51.58
CA PRO A 48 -3.44 -1.69 -52.10
C PRO A 48 -4.54 -0.65 -51.88
N GLY A 49 -5.69 -1.01 -51.29
CA GLY A 49 -6.76 -0.12 -50.87
C GLY A 49 -6.70 0.32 -49.40
N GLY A 50 -5.83 -0.27 -48.57
CA GLY A 50 -5.80 -0.07 -47.12
C GLY A 50 -6.85 -0.89 -46.36
N PHE A 51 -6.95 -0.67 -45.04
CA PHE A 51 -7.84 -1.41 -44.15
C PHE A 51 -9.03 -0.54 -43.71
N SER A 52 -10.16 -1.18 -43.39
CA SER A 52 -11.22 -0.51 -42.66
C SER A 52 -10.99 -0.73 -41.18
N VAL A 53 -10.84 0.35 -40.42
CA VAL A 53 -10.71 0.31 -38.97
C VAL A 53 -12.02 0.79 -38.37
N PRO A 54 -12.67 0.00 -37.50
CA PRO A 54 -13.89 0.44 -36.81
C PRO A 54 -13.59 1.57 -35.82
N GLU A 55 -14.63 2.24 -35.35
CA GLU A 55 -14.52 3.11 -34.18
C GLU A 55 -14.06 2.30 -32.96
N ALA A 56 -13.27 2.94 -32.09
CA ALA A 56 -12.51 2.31 -31.00
C ALA A 56 -11.51 1.22 -31.45
N GLY A 57 -11.28 1.04 -32.75
CA GLY A 57 -10.29 0.10 -33.26
C GLY A 57 -8.86 0.54 -32.93
N ILE A 58 -8.02 -0.40 -32.50
CA ILE A 58 -6.60 -0.17 -32.20
C ILE A 58 -5.81 -0.06 -33.51
N LEU A 59 -5.10 1.05 -33.67
CA LEU A 59 -4.27 1.37 -34.83
C LEU A 59 -2.80 1.03 -34.62
N ALA A 60 -2.31 1.21 -33.39
CA ALA A 60 -0.94 0.91 -33.01
C ALA A 60 -0.89 0.57 -31.52
N VAL A 61 0.07 -0.30 -31.18
CA VAL A 61 0.45 -0.64 -29.82
C VAL A 61 1.90 -0.23 -29.67
N GLY A 62 2.21 0.63 -28.70
CA GLY A 62 3.59 0.96 -28.38
C GLY A 62 4.20 -0.07 -27.43
N ASN A 63 5.51 0.07 -27.18
CA ASN A 63 6.20 -0.83 -26.26
C ASN A 63 5.66 -0.66 -24.84
N SER A 64 5.39 -1.79 -24.17
CA SER A 64 5.05 -1.78 -22.76
C SER A 64 6.26 -1.36 -21.94
N THR A 65 6.06 -0.43 -21.00
CA THR A 65 7.08 -0.04 -20.04
C THR A 65 6.68 -0.56 -18.67
N ARG A 66 7.54 -1.38 -18.07
CA ARG A 66 7.41 -1.74 -16.67
C ARG A 66 7.93 -0.59 -15.83
N VAL A 67 7.05 -0.06 -14.99
CA VAL A 67 7.41 0.90 -13.95
C VAL A 67 7.36 0.13 -12.65
N THR A 68 8.54 -0.19 -12.12
CA THR A 68 8.65 -0.62 -10.73
C THR A 68 8.60 0.65 -9.89
N LEU A 69 7.63 0.74 -9.00
CA LEU A 69 7.59 1.79 -8.00
C LEU A 69 8.67 1.40 -6.97
N GLU A 70 9.91 1.83 -7.21
CA GLU A 70 11.15 1.38 -6.54
C GLU A 70 10.98 0.97 -5.07
N ASP A 71 11.29 -0.32 -4.79
CA ASP A 71 12.00 -0.97 -3.65
C ASP A 71 11.86 -0.47 -2.20
N SER A 72 11.02 0.49 -1.94
CA SER A 72 10.41 0.64 -0.64
C SER A 72 8.97 0.18 -0.81
N PRO A 73 8.52 -0.88 -0.11
CA PRO A 73 7.09 -0.97 0.18
C PRO A 73 6.68 0.44 0.65
N VAL A 74 5.46 0.89 0.35
CA VAL A 74 4.90 2.09 1.00
C VAL A 74 5.31 2.00 2.47
N ASN A 75 6.31 2.82 2.84
CA ASN A 75 7.26 2.40 3.86
C ASN A 75 6.46 2.29 5.13
N SER A 76 6.25 1.05 5.61
CA SER A 76 5.68 0.85 6.93
C SER A 76 6.51 1.75 7.83
N VAL A 77 5.88 2.72 8.48
CA VAL A 77 6.60 3.62 9.37
C VAL A 77 7.10 2.87 10.61
N ILE A 78 6.90 1.55 10.67
CA ILE A 78 7.26 0.64 11.74
C ILE A 78 8.32 -0.34 11.24
N ASP A 79 9.46 -0.35 11.92
CA ASP A 79 10.56 -1.30 11.70
C ASP A 79 10.67 -2.27 12.86
N LEU A 80 10.99 -3.53 12.55
CA LEU A 80 11.36 -4.52 13.54
C LEU A 80 12.90 -4.61 13.59
N VAL A 81 13.47 -4.28 14.75
CA VAL A 81 14.92 -4.14 14.93
C VAL A 81 15.41 -5.14 15.97
N ALA A 82 16.48 -5.87 15.64
CA ALA A 82 17.13 -6.76 16.58
C ALA A 82 17.94 -5.95 17.59
N ASN A 83 17.82 -6.26 18.89
CA ASN A 83 18.57 -5.59 19.95
C ASN A 83 18.92 -6.57 21.07
N SER A 84 20.22 -6.82 21.24
CA SER A 84 20.77 -7.71 22.28
C SER A 84 20.55 -7.24 23.71
N LYS A 85 20.14 -5.98 23.92
CA LYS A 85 19.81 -5.43 25.25
C LYS A 85 18.37 -5.68 25.67
N VAL A 86 17.51 -6.11 24.76
CA VAL A 86 16.10 -6.43 25.05
C VAL A 86 16.03 -7.85 25.59
N ALA A 87 15.35 -8.05 26.72
CA ALA A 87 15.20 -9.36 27.34
C ALA A 87 14.27 -10.26 26.52
N GLU A 88 14.49 -11.57 26.59
CA GLU A 88 13.63 -12.58 25.95
C GLU A 88 12.16 -12.42 26.39
N GLY A 89 11.23 -12.54 25.44
CA GLY A 89 9.80 -12.35 25.66
C GLY A 89 9.37 -10.90 25.88
N SER A 90 10.25 -9.92 25.62
CA SER A 90 9.94 -8.49 25.75
C SER A 90 10.25 -7.72 24.47
N PHE A 91 9.70 -6.52 24.35
CA PHE A 91 10.03 -5.58 23.29
C PHE A 91 10.06 -4.16 23.84
N THR A 92 10.71 -3.26 23.12
CA THR A 92 10.70 -1.82 23.40
C THR A 92 10.39 -1.05 22.13
N VAL A 93 9.66 0.06 22.27
CA VAL A 93 9.31 0.93 21.15
C VAL A 93 10.15 2.20 21.25
N VAL A 94 10.81 2.58 20.17
CA VAL A 94 11.65 3.77 20.08
C VAL A 94 11.09 4.68 18.99
N LEU A 95 10.89 5.95 19.32
CA LEU A 95 10.18 6.94 18.49
C LEU A 95 11.07 8.12 18.06
N ASP A 96 12.34 8.11 18.46
CA ASP A 96 13.29 9.23 18.29
C ASP A 96 13.70 9.47 16.82
N ASP A 97 13.49 8.50 15.95
CA ASP A 97 13.86 8.55 14.53
C ASP A 97 12.65 8.84 13.63
N ASP A 98 12.90 8.94 12.32
CA ASP A 98 11.85 9.07 11.29
C ASP A 98 10.89 7.87 11.19
N ARG A 99 11.20 6.78 11.90
CA ARG A 99 10.42 5.53 11.88
C ARG A 99 10.26 5.01 13.32
N ILE A 100 9.10 4.45 13.59
CA ILE A 100 8.79 3.71 14.83
C ILE A 100 9.61 2.42 14.82
N LYS A 101 10.52 2.25 15.78
CA LYS A 101 11.35 1.04 15.88
C LYS A 101 10.85 0.16 17.01
N ILE A 102 10.48 -1.06 16.68
CA ILE A 102 10.17 -2.11 17.63
C ILE A 102 11.42 -2.94 17.83
N HIS A 103 12.12 -2.72 18.95
CA HIS A 103 13.30 -3.47 19.31
C HIS A 103 12.88 -4.77 20.00
N VAL A 104 13.33 -5.89 19.43
CA VAL A 104 13.09 -7.26 19.93
C VAL A 104 14.41 -8.00 20.11
N PRO A 105 14.46 -9.08 20.91
CA PRO A 105 15.64 -9.92 21.04
C PRO A 105 16.10 -10.46 19.68
N GLU A 106 17.41 -10.57 19.47
CA GLU A 106 17.99 -11.08 18.21
C GLU A 106 17.43 -12.45 17.82
N ALA A 107 17.30 -13.35 18.79
CA ALA A 107 16.77 -14.71 18.59
C ALA A 107 15.27 -14.75 18.24
N GLU A 108 14.53 -13.67 18.47
CA GLU A 108 13.09 -13.58 18.21
C GLU A 108 12.77 -12.86 16.91
N LYS A 109 13.65 -11.96 16.43
CA LYS A 109 13.44 -11.20 15.20
C LYS A 109 13.10 -12.11 14.02
N GLU A 110 13.91 -13.14 13.78
CA GLU A 110 13.70 -14.06 12.66
C GLU A 110 12.40 -14.86 12.80
N LYS A 111 12.01 -15.23 14.02
CA LYS A 111 10.75 -15.92 14.29
C LYS A 111 9.55 -15.01 13.97
N ILE A 112 9.60 -13.77 14.43
CA ILE A 112 8.56 -12.77 14.15
C ILE A 112 8.47 -12.51 12.64
N GLU A 113 9.59 -12.35 11.95
CA GLU A 113 9.61 -12.16 10.50
C GLU A 113 9.07 -13.39 9.74
N ALA A 114 9.35 -14.60 10.22
CA ALA A 114 8.77 -15.82 9.65
C ALA A 114 7.25 -15.86 9.82
N VAL A 115 6.73 -15.45 10.98
CA VAL A 115 5.28 -15.32 11.22
C VAL A 115 4.67 -14.23 10.33
N ARG A 116 5.30 -13.07 10.18
CA ARG A 116 4.84 -11.98 9.29
C ARG A 116 4.63 -12.43 7.84
N LYS A 117 5.47 -13.34 7.35
CA LYS A 117 5.37 -13.90 5.99
C LYS A 117 4.18 -14.85 5.84
N ARG A 118 3.68 -15.41 6.94
CA ARG A 118 2.54 -16.34 7.00
C ARG A 118 1.27 -15.59 7.40
N ARG A 119 0.85 -14.63 6.56
CA ARG A 119 -0.24 -13.66 6.80
C ARG A 119 -1.60 -14.23 7.25
N THR A 120 -1.81 -15.55 7.13
CA THR A 120 -3.07 -16.23 7.48
C THR A 120 -2.98 -17.12 8.72
N SER A 121 -1.85 -17.14 9.45
CA SER A 121 -1.75 -17.96 10.66
C SER A 121 -2.38 -17.30 11.88
N VAL A 122 -2.88 -18.12 12.81
CA VAL A 122 -3.31 -17.66 14.15
C VAL A 122 -2.19 -16.90 14.86
N GLU A 123 -0.93 -17.28 14.62
CA GLU A 123 0.26 -16.61 15.14
C GLU A 123 0.40 -15.19 14.58
N PHE A 124 0.07 -14.98 13.30
CA PHE A 124 0.03 -13.65 12.69
C PHE A 124 -1.08 -12.80 13.32
N ALA A 125 -2.25 -13.38 13.54
CA ALA A 125 -3.36 -12.70 14.21
C ALA A 125 -3.00 -12.29 15.66
N ALA A 126 -2.21 -13.09 16.38
CA ALA A 126 -1.73 -12.76 17.71
C ALA A 126 -0.62 -11.70 17.72
N LEU A 127 0.20 -11.64 16.66
CA LEU A 127 1.31 -10.70 16.54
C LEU A 127 0.85 -9.24 16.46
N TYR A 128 -0.29 -8.98 15.82
CA TYR A 128 -0.85 -7.63 15.67
C TYR A 128 -1.19 -6.95 17.01
N PRO A 129 -2.08 -7.50 17.85
CA PRO A 129 -2.40 -6.91 19.14
C PRO A 129 -1.23 -6.99 20.12
N GLY A 130 -0.40 -8.03 20.04
CA GLY A 130 0.72 -8.25 20.96
C GLY A 130 1.92 -7.31 20.73
N LEU A 131 2.13 -6.81 19.51
CA LEU A 131 3.33 -6.05 19.15
C LEU A 131 3.00 -4.73 18.43
N TYR A 132 2.29 -4.81 17.31
CA TYR A 132 2.08 -3.65 16.45
C TYR A 132 1.07 -2.66 17.02
N LEU A 133 -0.03 -3.15 17.61
CA LEU A 133 -1.02 -2.30 18.26
C LEU A 133 -0.38 -1.50 19.39
N HIS A 134 0.46 -2.15 20.21
CA HIS A 134 1.18 -1.46 21.27
C HIS A 134 2.12 -0.39 20.72
N ALA A 135 2.82 -0.65 19.61
CA ALA A 135 3.70 0.33 18.98
C ALA A 135 2.93 1.55 18.45
N VAL A 136 1.76 1.34 17.85
CA VAL A 136 0.90 2.44 17.38
C VAL A 136 0.30 3.22 18.54
N VAL A 137 -0.11 2.56 19.63
CA VAL A 137 -0.57 3.24 20.85
C VAL A 137 0.51 4.14 21.44
N GLU A 138 1.74 3.62 21.53
CA GLU A 138 2.88 4.40 22.03
C GLU A 138 3.18 5.59 21.12
N ALA A 139 3.14 5.39 19.79
CA ALA A 139 3.33 6.45 18.81
C ALA A 139 2.25 7.54 18.92
N LEU A 140 0.98 7.17 19.12
CA LEU A 140 -0.12 8.14 19.26
C LEU A 140 0.01 8.98 20.53
N LYS A 141 0.38 8.37 21.65
CA LYS A 141 0.58 9.08 22.92
C LYS A 141 1.70 10.12 22.85
N ASN A 142 2.75 9.82 22.10
CA ASN A 142 3.92 10.69 21.95
C ASN A 142 3.86 11.56 20.67
N LEU A 143 2.82 11.44 19.85
CA LEU A 143 2.66 12.21 18.61
C LEU A 143 2.93 13.73 18.75
N PRO A 144 2.49 14.41 19.83
CA PRO A 144 2.73 15.86 20.00
C PRO A 144 4.21 16.22 20.12
N ASP A 145 5.04 15.33 20.66
CA ASP A 145 6.47 15.55 20.89
C ASP A 145 7.31 15.26 19.64
N HIS A 146 6.73 14.58 18.64
CA HIS A 146 7.43 14.08 17.47
C HIS A 146 6.87 14.64 16.14
N VAL A 147 6.22 15.81 16.15
CA VAL A 147 5.55 16.41 14.96
C VAL A 147 6.44 16.56 13.71
N ASN A 148 7.76 16.55 13.86
CA ASN A 148 8.72 16.68 12.76
C ASN A 148 9.23 15.33 12.21
N THR A 149 8.87 14.20 12.80
CA THR A 149 9.29 12.89 12.30
C THR A 149 8.40 12.44 11.15
N ARG A 150 8.98 11.67 10.22
CA ARG A 150 8.20 11.12 9.10
C ARG A 150 7.03 10.24 9.57
N TRP A 151 7.22 9.44 10.62
CA TRP A 151 6.15 8.59 11.14
C TRP A 151 4.98 9.40 11.70
N ALA A 152 5.23 10.52 12.37
CA ALA A 152 4.19 11.38 12.93
C ALA A 152 3.33 11.99 11.81
N PHE A 153 3.98 12.48 10.75
CA PHE A 153 3.29 12.97 9.56
C PHE A 153 2.40 11.90 8.91
N THR A 154 2.88 10.66 8.81
CA THR A 154 2.08 9.54 8.28
C THR A 154 0.87 9.22 9.15
N ILE A 155 1.03 9.15 10.47
CA ILE A 155 -0.08 8.88 11.39
C ILE A 155 -1.12 10.02 11.32
N GLN A 156 -0.68 11.27 11.30
CA GLN A 156 -1.57 12.43 11.20
C GLN A 156 -2.38 12.41 9.91
N ASN A 157 -1.74 12.16 8.76
CA ASN A 157 -2.44 12.05 7.47
C ASN A 157 -3.44 10.89 7.45
N ALA A 158 -3.10 9.76 8.09
CA ALA A 158 -4.01 8.63 8.19
C ALA A 158 -5.26 8.98 9.02
N LEU A 159 -5.07 9.67 10.15
CA LEU A 159 -6.19 10.17 10.96
C LEU A 159 -7.04 11.18 10.20
N ASP A 160 -6.41 12.11 9.48
CA ASP A 160 -7.11 13.11 8.64
C ASP A 160 -7.94 12.44 7.55
N GLY A 161 -7.37 11.43 6.86
CA GLY A 161 -8.07 10.63 5.85
C GLY A 161 -9.30 9.89 6.38
N LEU A 162 -9.31 9.57 7.68
CA LEU A 162 -10.42 8.93 8.38
C LEU A 162 -11.42 9.94 8.99
N GLY A 163 -11.27 11.24 8.71
CA GLY A 163 -12.15 12.29 9.22
C GLY A 163 -11.84 12.74 10.65
N HIS A 164 -10.68 12.36 11.18
CA HIS A 164 -10.22 12.72 12.52
C HIS A 164 -9.14 13.82 12.48
N SER A 165 -9.47 14.96 11.89
CA SER A 165 -8.59 16.13 11.86
C SER A 165 -8.69 16.98 13.12
N ASN A 166 -7.57 17.61 13.51
CA ASN A 166 -7.48 18.50 14.67
C ASN A 166 -7.93 17.86 15.99
N ILE A 167 -7.63 16.58 16.18
CA ILE A 167 -7.90 15.90 17.46
C ILE A 167 -7.10 16.58 18.57
N ASP A 168 -7.77 16.88 19.67
CA ASP A 168 -7.12 17.36 20.89
C ASP A 168 -6.08 16.33 21.36
N HIS A 169 -4.86 16.78 21.64
CA HIS A 169 -3.77 15.93 22.11
C HIS A 169 -4.13 15.19 23.41
N GLU A 170 -4.91 15.80 24.29
CA GLU A 170 -5.38 15.15 25.51
C GLU A 170 -6.34 13.99 25.19
N LEU A 171 -7.24 14.21 24.22
CA LEU A 171 -8.15 13.17 23.73
C LEU A 171 -7.38 12.05 23.02
N LEU A 172 -6.40 12.39 22.18
CA LEU A 172 -5.57 11.42 21.48
C LEU A 172 -4.81 10.51 22.45
N THR A 173 -4.27 11.08 23.52
CA THR A 173 -3.50 10.36 24.54
C THR A 173 -4.41 9.45 25.38
N ASN A 174 -5.57 9.95 25.80
CA ASN A 174 -6.53 9.20 26.61
C ASN A 174 -7.20 8.06 25.81
N ASP A 175 -7.49 8.30 24.53
CA ASP A 175 -8.15 7.33 23.63
C ASP A 175 -7.15 6.66 22.65
N ALA A 176 -5.85 6.68 22.94
CA ALA A 176 -4.80 6.19 22.02
C ALA A 176 -5.05 4.76 21.52
N LEU A 177 -5.56 3.88 22.39
CA LEU A 177 -5.94 2.51 22.01
C LEU A 177 -7.06 2.47 20.97
N LYS A 178 -8.08 3.31 21.14
CA LYS A 178 -9.22 3.41 20.22
C LYS A 178 -8.76 3.92 18.86
N PHE A 179 -7.94 4.97 18.82
CA PHE A 179 -7.39 5.50 17.57
C PHE A 179 -6.42 4.51 16.91
N ALA A 180 -5.62 3.78 17.68
CA ALA A 180 -4.78 2.72 17.15
C ALA A 180 -5.62 1.59 16.51
N GLN A 181 -6.71 1.17 17.15
CA GLN A 181 -7.64 0.19 16.60
C GLN A 181 -8.27 0.67 15.29
N ILE A 182 -8.66 1.94 15.21
CA ILE A 182 -9.20 2.53 13.98
C ILE A 182 -8.13 2.53 12.88
N LEU A 183 -6.92 3.04 13.17
CA LEU A 183 -5.81 3.14 12.20
C LEU A 183 -5.35 1.78 11.67
N MET A 184 -5.47 0.74 12.50
CA MET A 184 -5.06 -0.62 12.14
C MET A 184 -6.20 -1.46 11.55
N GLU A 185 -7.38 -0.87 11.31
CA GLU A 185 -8.58 -1.57 10.87
C GLU A 185 -8.89 -2.79 11.75
N GLN A 186 -8.66 -2.64 13.06
CA GLN A 186 -8.95 -3.63 14.08
C GLN A 186 -10.13 -3.21 14.97
N PRO A 187 -11.33 -2.95 14.42
CA PRO A 187 -12.49 -2.88 15.28
C PRO A 187 -12.69 -4.28 15.87
N VAL A 188 -12.81 -4.36 17.20
CA VAL A 188 -13.13 -5.60 17.93
C VAL A 188 -14.31 -6.36 17.27
N GLY A 189 -15.22 -5.63 16.60
CA GLY A 189 -16.34 -6.19 15.84
C GLY A 189 -15.96 -7.01 14.59
N GLY A 190 -14.86 -6.72 13.90
CA GLY A 190 -14.44 -7.48 12.71
C GLY A 190 -13.89 -8.86 13.05
N PHE A 191 -13.05 -8.94 14.09
CA PHE A 191 -12.54 -10.21 14.61
C PHE A 191 -13.65 -11.10 15.18
N LEU A 192 -14.62 -10.51 15.89
CA LEU A 192 -15.77 -11.25 16.39
C LEU A 192 -16.66 -11.77 15.26
N ALA A 193 -16.89 -10.97 14.21
CA ALA A 193 -17.69 -11.40 13.06
C ALA A 193 -17.03 -12.55 12.29
N GLU A 194 -15.70 -12.52 12.12
CA GLU A 194 -14.96 -13.59 11.45
C GLU A 194 -14.88 -14.86 12.32
N ALA A 195 -14.64 -14.72 13.62
CA ALA A 195 -14.59 -15.84 14.56
C ALA A 195 -15.96 -16.53 14.72
N LEU A 196 -17.05 -15.77 14.79
CA LEU A 196 -18.41 -16.30 14.84
C LEU A 196 -18.82 -16.98 13.52
N ARG A 197 -18.28 -16.53 12.38
CA ARG A 197 -18.50 -17.20 11.08
C ARG A 197 -17.86 -18.57 11.00
N LEU A 198 -16.69 -18.74 11.60
CA LEU A 198 -15.97 -20.02 11.63
C LEU A 198 -16.69 -21.05 12.52
N ASP A 199 -17.37 -20.61 13.59
CA ASP A 199 -18.19 -21.48 14.44
C ASP A 199 -19.53 -21.91 13.78
N GLU A 200 -19.96 -21.26 12.70
CA GLU A 200 -21.18 -21.63 11.95
C GLU A 200 -20.91 -22.61 10.79
N GLU A 201 -19.64 -22.87 10.46
CA GLU A 201 -19.23 -23.79 9.39
C GLU A 201 -18.74 -25.17 9.89
N ASP A 202 -18.70 -25.40 11.22
CA ASP A 202 -18.45 -26.70 11.89
C ASP A 202 -19.75 -27.34 12.44
#